data_AF-A0A4S4DM29-F1
#
_entry.id   AF-A0A4S4DM29-F1
#
_cell.length_a   1.000
_cell.length_b   1.000
_cell.length_c   1.000
_cell.angle_alpha   90.00
_cell.angle_beta   90.00
_cell.angle_gamma   90.00
#
_symmetry.space_group_name_H-M   'P 1'
#
loop_
_entity.id
_entity.type
_entity.pdbx_description
1 polymer ?
#
loop_
_entity_poly.entity_id
_entity_poly.type
_entity_poly.pdbx_seq_one_letter_code
_entity_poly.pdbx_strand_id
1 'polypeptide(L)'
;MSSRTRTKRPTLNLNLNLNLNLPIADIHDILPEYGFPKGIIPNVVKSYSLSSVNGSFEIELEQPCYVQFDKDELIYYDKNIKGVLSYGSVSHVSGIQAKQLFLWVSVTGMDVDFNKGMIQVHGSPMLNPAQRYLTLRALGAPAVLLSLAMQGVFRGFKDTRTPLYATGDSLNIILDPILIFVCHLGVNGAAIAHVLSQYLISVILLCKLMQKVVLLPPSVKDLQFSRFLKNGFLLLARVIAVTFCVTLAASLAARLGTTPMAAFQICLQVWMTSSLLSDGLAVAGQAILACAFAEKDYVKAKAVAARVLQMGFVLGLGLTVVVGLGLQFGSGIFTKDKNVVHLISIGIPSKLKFMIYSHQFVAATQPINSLAFVFDGVNFGASDFIYSAYSMVLVSVVSIASLFLLWKSHGFVGIWFALTIYMGLRAFAGIWRMGTGTGPWRFLRGQSWK
;
A
#
# COMPACT_ATOMS: atom_id res chain seq x y z
N MET A 1 65.41 6.38 -74.83
CA MET A 1 65.86 5.01 -74.47
C MET A 1 66.50 5.09 -73.10
N SER A 2 66.16 4.14 -72.22
CA SER A 2 66.65 3.94 -70.84
C SER A 2 65.71 4.39 -69.72
N SER A 3 64.93 3.38 -69.30
CA SER A 3 64.09 3.26 -68.11
C SER A 3 64.91 3.39 -66.81
N ARG A 4 64.33 4.05 -65.80
CA ARG A 4 64.79 3.95 -64.41
C ARG A 4 63.91 2.96 -63.66
N THR A 5 64.51 1.84 -63.31
CA THR A 5 64.02 0.80 -62.39
C THR A 5 63.89 1.36 -60.97
N ARG A 6 62.70 1.23 -60.38
CA ARG A 6 62.39 1.57 -58.98
C ARG A 6 62.77 0.38 -58.09
N THR A 7 63.84 0.51 -57.31
CA THR A 7 64.20 -0.42 -56.22
C THR A 7 63.25 -0.22 -55.03
N LYS A 8 62.49 -1.27 -54.68
CA LYS A 8 61.65 -1.32 -53.47
C LYS A 8 62.55 -1.39 -52.23
N ARG A 9 62.42 -0.43 -51.30
CA ARG A 9 62.96 -0.56 -49.93
C ARG A 9 62.01 -1.40 -49.08
N PRO A 10 62.51 -2.25 -48.16
CA PRO A 10 61.65 -2.97 -47.23
C PRO A 10 61.10 -1.99 -46.18
N THR A 11 59.77 -1.91 -46.08
CA THR A 11 59.07 -1.23 -44.99
C THR A 11 59.02 -2.15 -43.77
N LEU A 12 59.78 -1.81 -42.74
CA LEU A 12 59.67 -2.43 -41.42
C LEU A 12 58.46 -1.80 -40.70
N ASN A 13 57.31 -2.48 -40.71
CA ASN A 13 56.14 -2.06 -39.93
C ASN A 13 56.38 -2.41 -38.46
N LEU A 14 56.84 -1.45 -37.67
CA LEU A 14 56.80 -1.55 -36.21
C LEU A 14 55.36 -1.22 -35.77
N ASN A 15 54.55 -2.24 -35.49
CA ASN A 15 53.30 -2.07 -34.75
C ASN A 15 53.66 -1.70 -33.30
N LEU A 16 53.69 -0.40 -32.99
CA LEU A 16 53.58 0.05 -31.61
C LEU A 16 52.13 -0.19 -31.15
N ASN A 17 51.86 -1.41 -30.69
CA ASN A 17 50.77 -1.66 -29.75
C ASN A 17 51.14 -0.95 -28.44
N LEU A 18 50.89 0.35 -28.37
CA LEU A 18 50.74 1.06 -27.10
C LEU A 18 49.43 0.55 -26.47
N ASN A 19 49.51 -0.62 -25.82
CA ASN A 19 48.64 -0.94 -24.70
C ASN A 19 48.97 0.06 -23.59
N LEU A 20 48.46 1.28 -23.72
CA LEU A 20 48.22 2.13 -22.57
C LEU A 20 47.10 1.44 -21.79
N ASN A 21 47.48 0.47 -20.95
CA ASN A 21 46.74 0.18 -19.73
C ASN A 21 46.82 1.45 -18.88
N LEU A 22 46.02 2.46 -19.25
CA LEU A 22 45.62 3.50 -18.32
C LEU A 22 44.99 2.74 -17.14
N PRO A 23 45.44 2.96 -15.89
CA PRO A 23 44.76 2.38 -14.75
C PRO A 23 43.30 2.79 -14.88
N ILE A 24 42.38 1.82 -14.75
CA ILE A 24 40.96 2.12 -14.62
C ILE A 24 40.88 3.04 -13.41
N ALA A 25 40.72 4.35 -13.64
CA ALA A 25 40.71 5.33 -12.58
C ALA A 25 39.65 4.90 -11.58
N ASP A 26 39.98 4.87 -10.30
CA ASP A 26 38.99 4.52 -9.28
C ASP A 26 37.88 5.58 -9.33
N ILE A 27 36.62 5.18 -9.19
CA ILE A 27 35.52 6.15 -9.19
C ILE A 27 35.68 7.19 -8.08
N HIS A 28 36.32 6.78 -6.97
CA HIS A 28 36.68 7.66 -5.86
C HIS A 28 37.68 8.76 -6.25
N ASP A 29 38.49 8.55 -7.30
CA ASP A 29 39.43 9.55 -7.81
C ASP A 29 38.80 10.49 -8.85
N ILE A 30 37.71 10.07 -9.50
CA ILE A 30 36.97 10.87 -10.48
C ILE A 30 36.01 11.87 -9.79
N LEU A 31 35.39 11.48 -8.67
CA LEU A 31 34.41 12.32 -7.96
C LEU A 31 34.92 13.73 -7.58
N PRO A 32 36.17 13.90 -7.11
CA PRO A 32 36.74 15.24 -6.84
C PRO A 32 36.82 16.15 -8.06
N GLU A 33 36.98 15.60 -9.27
CA GLU A 33 36.99 16.39 -10.51
C GLU A 33 35.64 17.07 -10.77
N TYR A 34 34.57 16.48 -10.22
CA TYR A 34 33.21 17.01 -10.28
C TYR A 34 32.81 17.75 -8.99
N GLY A 35 33.75 18.00 -8.07
CA GLY A 35 33.51 18.74 -6.82
C GLY A 35 32.96 17.91 -5.66
N PHE A 36 32.89 16.58 -5.78
CA PHE A 36 32.41 15.68 -4.72
C PHE A 36 33.56 15.04 -3.92
N PRO A 37 33.39 14.77 -2.62
CA PRO A 37 34.41 14.11 -1.82
C PRO A 37 34.51 12.61 -2.16
N LYS A 38 35.74 12.08 -2.06
CA LYS A 38 36.04 10.67 -2.38
C LYS A 38 35.18 9.65 -1.62
N GLY A 39 34.82 9.97 -0.37
CA GLY A 39 34.14 9.05 0.55
C GLY A 39 32.62 9.03 0.46
N ILE A 40 32.01 9.67 -0.55
CA ILE A 40 30.54 9.69 -0.67
C ILE A 40 29.98 8.32 -1.12
N ILE A 41 30.75 7.55 -1.88
CA ILE A 41 30.37 6.22 -2.36
C ILE A 41 31.04 5.16 -1.46
N PRO A 42 30.39 4.01 -1.16
CA PRO A 42 31.03 2.92 -0.43
C PRO A 42 32.15 2.27 -1.24
N ASN A 43 33.20 1.77 -0.57
CA ASN A 43 34.35 1.12 -1.23
C ASN A 43 34.05 -0.24 -1.88
N VAL A 44 32.80 -0.72 -1.83
CA VAL A 44 32.39 -2.07 -2.27
C VAL A 44 31.93 -2.06 -3.74
N VAL A 45 32.63 -1.29 -4.58
CA VAL A 45 32.30 -1.11 -6.00
C VAL A 45 32.84 -2.28 -6.81
N LYS A 46 31.95 -2.98 -7.50
CA LYS A 46 32.29 -4.10 -8.39
C LYS A 46 32.64 -3.61 -9.79
N SER A 47 31.85 -2.68 -10.32
CA SER A 47 32.09 -2.04 -11.61
C SER A 47 31.40 -0.68 -11.68
N TYR A 48 31.90 0.20 -12.53
CA TYR A 48 31.24 1.47 -12.83
C TYR A 48 31.33 1.79 -14.32
N SER A 49 30.40 2.62 -14.78
CA SER A 49 30.42 3.22 -16.10
C SER A 49 30.08 4.70 -15.97
N LEU A 50 30.82 5.55 -16.66
CA LEU A 50 30.59 6.99 -16.71
C LEU A 50 30.67 7.45 -18.16
N SER A 51 29.60 8.08 -18.64
CA SER A 51 29.52 8.64 -19.98
C SER A 51 30.02 10.08 -19.97
N SER A 52 31.13 10.33 -20.66
CA SER A 52 31.73 11.68 -20.79
C SER A 52 30.88 12.66 -21.60
N VAL A 53 29.86 12.18 -22.34
CA VAL A 53 29.04 13.01 -23.24
C VAL A 53 27.88 13.68 -22.51
N ASN A 54 27.24 12.98 -21.56
CA ASN A 54 26.05 13.44 -20.86
C ASN A 54 26.16 13.38 -19.34
N GLY A 55 27.31 12.95 -18.80
CA GLY A 55 27.52 12.80 -17.36
C GLY A 55 26.75 11.63 -16.73
N SER A 56 26.08 10.78 -17.51
CA SER A 56 25.34 9.63 -16.98
C SER A 56 26.30 8.61 -16.39
N PHE A 57 26.04 8.18 -15.16
CA PHE A 57 26.81 7.13 -14.50
C PHE A 57 25.93 5.98 -14.04
N GLU A 58 26.53 4.78 -14.00
CA GLU A 58 25.95 3.58 -13.41
C GLU A 58 27.05 2.85 -12.63
N ILE A 59 26.75 2.51 -11.38
CA ILE A 59 27.67 1.86 -10.44
C ILE A 59 27.01 0.59 -9.94
N GLU A 60 27.70 -0.55 -10.09
CA GLU A 60 27.30 -1.82 -9.50
C GLU A 60 28.16 -2.07 -8.26
N LEU A 61 27.51 -2.17 -7.09
CA LEU A 61 28.11 -2.65 -5.86
C LEU A 61 28.09 -4.18 -5.81
N GLU A 62 29.01 -4.80 -5.07
CA GLU A 62 28.97 -6.26 -4.86
C GLU A 62 27.68 -6.68 -4.12
N GLN A 63 27.29 -5.87 -3.14
CA GLN A 63 26.12 -6.07 -2.29
C GLN A 63 25.56 -4.72 -1.81
N PRO A 64 24.24 -4.64 -1.54
CA PRO A 64 23.66 -3.45 -0.93
C PRO A 64 24.21 -3.24 0.49
N CYS A 65 24.42 -2.00 0.90
CA CYS A 65 25.05 -1.68 2.18
C CYS A 65 24.46 -0.42 2.84
N TYR A 66 24.75 -0.26 4.12
CA TYR A 66 24.38 0.91 4.91
C TYR A 66 25.65 1.64 5.32
N VAL A 67 25.68 2.95 5.11
CA VAL A 67 26.78 3.83 5.52
C VAL A 67 26.24 4.86 6.48
N GLN A 68 26.95 5.06 7.59
CA GLN A 68 26.63 6.06 8.59
C GLN A 68 27.64 7.20 8.47
N PHE A 69 27.18 8.39 8.08
CA PHE A 69 28.03 9.58 7.93
C PHE A 69 28.14 10.37 9.23
N ASP A 70 27.06 10.43 10.01
CA ASP A 70 27.00 11.05 11.33
C ASP A 70 26.11 10.26 12.31
N LYS A 71 26.05 10.65 13.59
CA LYS A 71 25.28 9.92 14.63
C LYS A 71 23.81 9.67 14.24
N ASP A 72 23.21 10.55 13.44
CA ASP A 72 21.80 10.48 13.04
C ASP A 72 21.57 10.31 11.52
N GLU A 73 22.63 10.19 10.71
CA GLU A 73 22.53 10.12 9.24
C GLU A 73 22.93 8.74 8.71
N LEU A 74 21.93 7.88 8.55
CA LEU A 74 22.09 6.54 7.97
C LEU A 74 21.62 6.55 6.52
N ILE A 75 22.51 6.19 5.60
CA ILE A 75 22.26 6.12 4.15
C ILE A 75 22.35 4.67 3.70
N TYR A 76 21.35 4.24 2.94
CA TYR A 76 21.28 2.94 2.29
C TYR A 76 21.65 3.08 0.82
N TYR A 77 22.53 2.19 0.37
CA TYR A 77 22.95 2.05 -1.01
C TYR A 77 22.45 0.70 -1.54
N ASP A 78 21.66 0.75 -2.61
CA ASP A 78 21.23 -0.40 -3.36
C ASP A 78 22.37 -0.92 -4.26
N LYS A 79 22.23 -2.14 -4.76
CA LYS A 79 23.27 -2.80 -5.55
C LYS A 79 23.59 -2.06 -6.85
N ASN A 80 22.59 -1.40 -7.46
CA ASN A 80 22.78 -0.65 -8.69
C ASN A 80 22.40 0.82 -8.47
N ILE A 81 23.37 1.71 -8.60
CA ILE A 81 23.23 3.14 -8.41
C ILE A 81 23.35 3.81 -9.78
N LYS A 82 22.41 4.69 -10.11
CA LYS A 82 22.41 5.44 -11.37
C LYS A 82 22.21 6.91 -11.11
N GLY A 83 22.70 7.74 -12.01
CA GLY A 83 22.44 9.18 -11.97
C GLY A 83 23.12 9.94 -13.10
N VAL A 84 22.99 11.26 -13.06
CA VAL A 84 23.65 12.18 -13.98
C VAL A 84 24.51 13.13 -13.16
N LEU A 85 25.81 13.04 -13.38
CA LEU A 85 26.83 13.83 -12.71
C LEU A 85 27.08 15.13 -13.49
N SER A 86 27.15 16.23 -12.76
CA SER A 86 27.54 17.56 -13.24
C SER A 86 28.47 18.19 -12.20
N TYR A 87 29.22 19.21 -12.59
CA TYR A 87 30.14 19.86 -11.66
C TYR A 87 29.35 20.47 -10.49
N GLY A 88 29.62 20.00 -9.27
CA GLY A 88 28.95 20.44 -8.04
C GLY A 88 27.51 19.94 -7.86
N SER A 89 26.99 19.09 -8.74
CA SER A 89 25.60 18.60 -8.68
C SER A 89 25.45 17.17 -9.22
N VAL A 90 24.66 16.35 -8.55
CA VAL A 90 24.17 15.06 -9.06
C VAL A 90 22.66 15.11 -9.18
N SER A 91 22.11 14.71 -10.32
CA SER A 91 20.67 14.65 -10.56
C SER A 91 20.23 13.25 -11.01
N HIS A 92 18.93 12.98 -10.95
CA HIS A 92 18.33 11.70 -11.36
C HIS A 92 18.92 10.48 -10.65
N VAL A 93 19.33 10.67 -9.39
CA VAL A 93 19.92 9.62 -8.58
C VAL A 93 18.87 8.54 -8.30
N SER A 94 19.26 7.29 -8.50
CA SER A 94 18.48 6.09 -8.18
C SER A 94 19.37 5.11 -7.44
N GLY A 95 18.82 4.42 -6.45
CA GLY A 95 19.56 3.42 -5.66
C GLY A 95 20.19 3.97 -4.37
N ILE A 96 19.93 5.22 -3.98
CA ILE A 96 20.36 5.79 -2.70
C ILE A 96 19.14 6.20 -1.88
N GLN A 97 19.11 5.83 -0.60
CA GLN A 97 18.05 6.23 0.33
C GLN A 97 18.64 6.79 1.62
N ALA A 98 18.12 7.91 2.09
CA ALA A 98 18.49 8.49 3.38
C ALA A 98 17.40 8.20 4.40
N LYS A 99 17.80 7.90 5.64
CA LYS A 99 16.85 7.75 6.74
C LYS A 99 16.48 9.11 7.31
N GLN A 100 15.21 9.47 7.23
CA GLN A 100 14.66 10.66 7.87
C GLN A 100 13.66 10.24 8.95
N LEU A 101 14.00 10.54 10.22
CA LEU A 101 13.29 10.03 11.40
C LEU A 101 13.20 8.48 11.38
N PHE A 102 12.02 7.94 11.08
CA PHE A 102 11.72 6.50 11.01
C PHE A 102 11.44 6.00 9.58
N LEU A 103 11.56 6.86 8.56
CA LEU A 103 11.27 6.54 7.17
C LEU A 103 12.54 6.59 6.30
N TRP A 104 12.63 5.69 5.34
CA TRP A 104 13.65 5.73 4.28
C TRP A 104 13.11 6.53 3.09
N VAL A 105 13.82 7.57 2.70
CA VAL A 105 13.45 8.46 1.61
C VAL A 105 14.48 8.33 0.50
N SER A 106 14.03 8.13 -0.73
CA SER A 106 14.94 8.05 -1.88
C SER A 106 15.57 9.41 -2.17
N VAL A 107 16.88 9.39 -2.34
CA VAL A 107 17.68 10.55 -2.74
C VAL A 107 17.64 10.65 -4.25
N THR A 108 17.24 11.81 -4.77
CA THR A 108 17.14 12.04 -6.23
C THR A 108 18.16 13.03 -6.75
N GLY A 109 18.81 13.80 -5.87
CA GLY A 109 19.93 14.65 -6.24
C GLY A 109 20.78 15.09 -5.04
N MET A 110 21.95 15.62 -5.33
CA MET A 110 22.91 16.12 -4.33
C MET A 110 23.62 17.33 -4.91
N ASP A 111 23.61 18.46 -4.20
CA ASP A 111 24.31 19.68 -4.59
C ASP A 111 25.39 20.03 -3.56
N VAL A 112 26.57 20.44 -4.03
CA VAL A 112 27.68 20.84 -3.16
C VAL A 112 27.58 22.33 -2.85
N ASP A 113 27.37 22.67 -1.59
CA ASP A 113 27.47 24.05 -1.10
C ASP A 113 28.94 24.37 -0.82
N PHE A 114 29.64 24.86 -1.85
CA PHE A 114 31.06 25.19 -1.79
C PHE A 114 31.40 26.25 -0.72
N ASN A 115 30.45 27.11 -0.34
CA ASN A 115 30.68 28.13 0.69
C ASN A 115 30.70 27.54 2.10
N LYS A 116 29.93 26.47 2.33
CA LYS A 116 29.83 25.81 3.64
C LYS A 116 30.60 24.49 3.72
N GLY A 117 31.13 23.99 2.60
CA GLY A 117 31.77 22.68 2.53
C GLY A 117 30.82 21.52 2.83
N MET A 118 29.51 21.72 2.62
CA MET A 118 28.47 20.73 2.90
C MET A 118 27.80 20.24 1.62
N ILE A 119 27.31 19.01 1.63
CA ILE A 119 26.50 18.44 0.54
C ILE A 119 25.03 18.54 0.94
N GLN A 120 24.24 19.25 0.15
CA GLN A 120 22.80 19.30 0.30
C GLN A 120 22.19 18.14 -0.47
N VAL A 121 21.59 17.21 0.26
CA VAL A 121 20.88 16.08 -0.33
C VAL A 121 19.46 16.50 -0.66
N HIS A 122 19.11 16.47 -1.94
CA HIS A 122 17.76 16.74 -2.42
C HIS A 122 16.96 15.43 -2.49
N GLY A 123 15.88 15.39 -1.71
CA GLY A 123 14.83 14.40 -1.89
C GLY A 123 14.08 14.62 -3.21
N SER A 124 13.13 13.73 -3.50
CA SER A 124 12.32 13.77 -4.72
C SER A 124 11.84 15.19 -5.07
N PRO A 125 11.85 15.61 -6.36
CA PRO A 125 11.23 16.88 -6.78
C PRO A 125 9.73 16.97 -6.42
N MET A 126 9.11 15.82 -6.09
CA MET A 126 7.74 15.75 -5.58
C MET A 126 7.60 16.18 -4.12
N LEU A 127 8.68 16.35 -3.35
CA LEU A 127 8.63 16.64 -1.92
C LEU A 127 7.91 17.96 -1.63
N ASN A 128 8.26 19.04 -2.34
CA ASN A 128 7.66 20.35 -2.13
C ASN A 128 6.16 20.39 -2.52
N PRO A 129 5.76 19.88 -3.71
CA PRO A 129 4.34 19.69 -4.04
C PRO A 129 3.60 18.79 -3.03
N ALA A 130 4.20 17.69 -2.58
CA ALA A 130 3.59 16.77 -1.63
C ALA A 130 3.40 17.42 -0.25
N GLN A 131 4.39 18.17 0.24
CA GLN A 131 4.27 18.90 1.50
C GLN A 131 3.12 19.91 1.44
N ARG A 132 3.04 20.72 0.38
CA ARG A 132 1.93 21.68 0.19
C ARG A 132 0.58 20.97 0.13
N TYR A 133 0.48 19.87 -0.62
CA TYR A 133 -0.72 19.06 -0.71
C TYR A 133 -1.15 18.51 0.65
N LEU A 134 -0.22 17.90 1.40
CA LEU A 134 -0.50 17.30 2.70
C LEU A 134 -0.87 18.34 3.75
N THR A 135 -0.20 19.50 3.76
CA THR A 135 -0.55 20.61 4.65
C THR A 135 -1.98 21.10 4.39
N LEU A 136 -2.36 21.27 3.12
CA LEU A 136 -3.73 21.63 2.76
C LEU A 136 -4.73 20.53 3.12
N ARG A 137 -4.44 19.26 2.81
CA ARG A 137 -5.31 18.12 3.15
C ARG A 137 -5.49 17.94 4.65
N ALA A 138 -4.49 18.29 5.46
CA ALA A 138 -4.58 18.24 6.92
C ALA A 138 -5.69 19.14 7.47
N LEU A 139 -6.00 20.25 6.80
CA LEU A 139 -7.14 21.12 7.16
C LEU A 139 -8.49 20.39 7.04
N GLY A 140 -8.59 19.35 6.21
CA GLY A 140 -9.80 18.53 6.09
C GLY A 140 -9.96 17.47 7.19
N ALA A 141 -8.91 17.20 7.99
CA ALA A 141 -8.94 16.14 8.98
C ALA A 141 -10.08 16.28 10.03
N PRO A 142 -10.38 17.48 10.57
CA PRO A 142 -11.51 17.65 11.50
C PRO A 142 -12.85 17.31 10.86
N ALA A 143 -13.08 17.73 9.61
CA ALA A 143 -14.32 17.46 8.88
C ALA A 143 -14.48 15.97 8.56
N VAL A 144 -13.40 15.29 8.18
CA VAL A 144 -13.42 13.83 7.97
C VAL A 144 -13.78 13.09 9.24
N LEU A 145 -13.14 13.40 10.36
CA LEU A 145 -13.42 12.75 11.64
C LEU A 145 -14.88 12.98 12.07
N LEU A 146 -15.36 14.22 11.96
CA LEU A 146 -16.73 14.57 12.31
C LEU A 146 -17.73 13.84 11.41
N SER A 147 -17.52 13.85 10.09
CA SER A 147 -18.39 13.16 9.13
C SER A 147 -18.41 11.64 9.36
N LEU A 148 -17.28 10.98 9.62
CA LEU A 148 -17.23 9.55 9.92
C LEU A 148 -18.01 9.20 11.20
N ALA A 149 -17.91 10.05 12.24
CA ALA A 149 -18.67 9.88 13.47
C ALA A 149 -20.18 10.01 13.22
N MET A 150 -20.62 11.05 12.50
CA MET A 150 -22.04 11.25 12.18
C MET A 150 -22.60 10.14 11.29
N GLN A 151 -21.83 9.66 10.31
CA GLN A 151 -22.20 8.47 9.52
C GLN A 151 -22.38 7.23 10.40
N GLY A 152 -21.58 7.07 11.45
CA GLY A 152 -21.77 6.04 12.48
C GLY A 152 -23.11 6.19 13.22
N VAL A 153 -23.47 7.43 13.62
CA VAL A 153 -24.74 7.73 14.32
C VAL A 153 -25.95 7.44 13.42
N PHE A 154 -25.95 7.93 12.18
CA PHE A 154 -27.03 7.68 11.22
C PHE A 154 -27.21 6.18 10.92
N ARG A 155 -26.10 5.43 10.79
CA ARG A 155 -26.15 3.96 10.70
C ARG A 155 -26.76 3.32 11.95
N GLY A 156 -26.48 3.84 13.13
CA GLY A 156 -27.13 3.44 14.39
C GLY A 156 -28.65 3.66 14.38
N PHE A 157 -29.12 4.75 13.75
CA PHE A 157 -30.55 4.98 13.49
C PHE A 157 -31.13 4.17 12.33
N LYS A 158 -30.32 3.31 11.69
CA LYS A 158 -30.66 2.59 10.45
C LYS A 158 -30.98 3.51 9.26
N ASP A 159 -30.56 4.77 9.33
CA ASP A 159 -30.69 5.74 8.24
C ASP A 159 -29.39 5.79 7.44
N THR A 160 -29.28 4.92 6.44
CA THR A 160 -28.13 4.91 5.51
C THR A 160 -28.33 5.84 4.32
N ARG A 161 -29.56 6.34 4.10
CA ARG A 161 -29.89 7.20 2.96
C ARG A 161 -29.35 8.60 3.15
N THR A 162 -29.47 9.17 4.36
CA THR A 162 -29.00 10.53 4.63
C THR A 162 -27.50 10.67 4.36
N PRO A 163 -26.61 9.78 4.86
CA PRO A 163 -25.21 9.73 4.44
C PRO A 163 -24.97 9.56 2.94
N LEU A 164 -25.71 8.66 2.29
CA LEU A 164 -25.52 8.36 0.87
C LEU A 164 -25.86 9.54 -0.04
N TYR A 165 -26.90 10.32 0.30
CA TYR A 165 -27.31 11.48 -0.47
C TYR A 165 -26.57 12.77 -0.10
N ALA A 166 -25.67 12.74 0.89
CA ALA A 166 -24.84 13.90 1.20
C ALA A 166 -23.84 14.11 0.05
N THR A 167 -24.11 15.10 -0.81
CA THR A 167 -23.52 15.29 -2.15
C THR A 167 -22.04 15.70 -2.20
N GLY A 168 -21.26 15.60 -1.12
CA GLY A 168 -19.90 16.16 -1.16
C GLY A 168 -18.93 15.38 -2.04
N ASP A 169 -19.12 14.07 -2.24
CA ASP A 169 -18.29 13.33 -3.20
C ASP A 169 -18.54 13.81 -4.63
N SER A 170 -19.80 14.14 -4.96
CA SER A 170 -20.15 14.77 -6.23
C SER A 170 -19.55 16.17 -6.37
N LEU A 171 -19.49 16.94 -5.27
CA LEU A 171 -18.82 18.24 -5.27
C LEU A 171 -17.33 18.08 -5.58
N ASN A 172 -16.66 17.09 -5.01
CA ASN A 172 -15.24 16.87 -5.27
C ASN A 172 -14.96 16.59 -6.74
N ILE A 173 -15.78 15.72 -7.37
CA ILE A 173 -15.67 15.40 -8.81
C ILE A 173 -15.82 16.64 -9.69
N ILE A 174 -16.66 17.60 -9.29
CA ILE A 174 -16.88 18.86 -10.03
C ILE A 174 -15.77 19.87 -9.77
N LEU A 175 -15.35 20.03 -8.51
CA LEU A 175 -14.35 21.02 -8.11
C LEU A 175 -12.94 20.66 -8.57
N ASP A 176 -12.61 19.36 -8.68
CA ASP A 176 -11.27 18.93 -9.09
C ASP A 176 -10.89 19.46 -10.48
N PRO A 177 -11.66 19.21 -11.57
CA PRO A 177 -11.34 19.77 -12.89
C PRO A 177 -11.29 21.30 -12.92
N ILE A 178 -12.18 21.97 -12.16
CA ILE A 178 -12.23 23.43 -12.11
C ILE A 178 -10.97 23.98 -11.45
N LEU A 179 -10.63 23.50 -10.25
CA LEU A 179 -9.49 24.05 -9.50
C LEU A 179 -8.14 23.61 -10.10
N ILE A 180 -8.06 22.41 -10.68
CA ILE A 180 -6.84 21.90 -11.30
C ILE A 180 -6.61 22.59 -12.65
N PHE A 181 -7.58 22.54 -13.57
CA PHE A 181 -7.38 22.95 -14.96
C PHE A 181 -7.81 24.39 -15.25
N VAL A 182 -8.91 24.88 -14.68
CA VAL A 182 -9.43 26.24 -14.97
C VAL A 182 -8.71 27.27 -14.11
N CYS A 183 -8.54 27.01 -12.81
CA CYS A 183 -7.83 27.92 -11.91
C CYS A 183 -6.31 27.71 -11.91
N HIS A 184 -5.81 26.72 -12.65
CA HIS A 184 -4.38 26.38 -12.75
C HIS A 184 -3.67 26.16 -11.40
N LEU A 185 -4.40 25.74 -10.36
CA LEU A 185 -3.83 25.51 -9.03
C LEU A 185 -3.13 24.14 -8.91
N GLY A 186 -3.25 23.29 -9.93
CA GLY A 186 -2.61 21.97 -9.99
C GLY A 186 -2.92 21.13 -8.75
N VAL A 187 -1.88 20.57 -8.14
CA VAL A 187 -1.99 19.70 -6.95
C VAL A 187 -2.62 20.43 -5.75
N ASN A 188 -2.37 21.73 -5.58
CA ASN A 188 -3.00 22.51 -4.51
C ASN A 188 -4.52 22.63 -4.72
N GLY A 189 -4.94 22.78 -5.98
CA GLY A 189 -6.36 22.79 -6.35
C GLY A 189 -7.09 21.52 -5.94
N ALA A 190 -6.47 20.36 -6.21
CA ALA A 190 -7.00 19.06 -5.80
C ALA A 190 -7.15 18.93 -4.27
N ALA A 191 -6.16 19.43 -3.51
CA ALA A 191 -6.25 19.42 -2.04
C ALA A 191 -7.43 20.26 -1.53
N ILE A 192 -7.58 21.48 -2.07
CA ILE A 192 -8.63 22.42 -1.67
C ILE A 192 -10.02 21.86 -2.03
N ALA A 193 -10.19 21.32 -3.24
CA ALA A 193 -11.43 20.68 -3.68
C ALA A 193 -11.89 19.60 -2.69
N HIS A 194 -10.96 18.74 -2.28
CA HIS A 194 -11.21 17.69 -1.31
C HIS A 194 -11.61 18.24 0.08
N VAL A 195 -10.89 19.24 0.59
CA VAL A 195 -11.17 19.83 1.91
C VAL A 195 -12.57 20.47 1.91
N LEU A 196 -12.89 21.27 0.90
CA LEU A 196 -14.21 21.91 0.77
C LEU A 196 -15.35 20.89 0.72
N SER A 197 -15.16 19.81 -0.03
CA SER A 197 -16.13 18.72 -0.15
C SER A 197 -16.36 17.98 1.17
N GLN A 198 -15.30 17.72 1.94
CA GLN A 198 -15.38 17.10 3.26
C GLN A 198 -16.11 17.99 4.26
N TYR A 199 -15.83 19.30 4.26
CA TYR A 199 -16.57 20.25 5.08
C TYR A 199 -18.04 20.33 4.69
N LEU A 200 -18.36 20.32 3.39
CA LEU A 200 -19.76 20.33 2.94
C LEU A 200 -20.52 19.10 3.47
N ILE A 201 -19.98 17.88 3.31
CA ILE A 201 -20.60 16.67 3.87
C ILE A 201 -20.76 16.79 5.37
N SER A 202 -19.71 17.22 6.06
CA SER A 202 -19.74 17.36 7.51
C SER A 202 -20.84 18.33 7.96
N VAL A 203 -20.98 19.48 7.30
CA VAL A 203 -22.02 20.46 7.64
C VAL A 203 -23.41 19.90 7.36
N ILE A 204 -23.65 19.29 6.18
CA ILE A 204 -24.95 18.70 5.82
C ILE A 204 -25.37 17.66 6.86
N LEU A 205 -24.48 16.73 7.21
CA LEU A 205 -24.76 15.69 8.19
C LEU A 205 -24.96 16.25 9.59
N LEU A 206 -24.21 17.29 9.97
CA LEU A 206 -24.35 17.92 11.28
C LEU A 206 -25.71 18.61 11.40
N CYS A 207 -26.12 19.37 10.39
CA CYS A 207 -27.44 20.00 10.35
C CYS A 207 -28.56 18.97 10.45
N LYS A 208 -28.46 17.86 9.69
CA LYS A 208 -29.45 16.77 9.74
C LYS A 208 -29.46 16.05 11.09
N LEU A 209 -28.31 15.94 11.76
CA LEU A 209 -28.21 15.31 13.07
C LEU A 209 -28.79 16.21 14.17
N MET A 210 -28.53 17.52 14.12
CA MET A 210 -29.10 18.51 15.05
C MET A 210 -30.63 18.55 15.01
N GLN A 211 -31.23 18.20 13.87
CA GLN A 211 -32.70 18.08 13.74
C GLN A 211 -33.26 16.83 14.43
N LYS A 212 -32.45 15.80 14.68
CA LYS A 212 -32.90 14.52 15.25
C LYS A 212 -32.52 14.34 16.72
N VAL A 213 -31.44 14.97 17.19
CA VAL A 213 -30.86 14.71 18.51
C VAL A 213 -30.26 15.96 19.12
N VAL A 214 -30.36 16.09 20.44
CA VAL A 214 -29.58 17.06 21.22
C VAL A 214 -28.13 16.59 21.31
N LEU A 215 -27.20 17.35 20.74
CA LEU A 215 -25.79 16.96 20.63
C LEU A 215 -25.02 16.98 21.94
N LEU A 216 -25.34 17.93 22.83
CA LEU A 216 -24.57 18.15 24.06
C LEU A 216 -25.24 17.43 25.24
N PRO A 217 -24.55 16.45 25.86
CA PRO A 217 -25.08 15.82 27.07
C PRO A 217 -25.08 16.84 28.22
N PRO A 218 -26.02 16.73 29.17
CA PRO A 218 -26.11 17.64 30.32
C PRO A 218 -24.92 17.51 31.28
N SER A 219 -24.18 16.38 31.26
CA SER A 219 -22.97 16.20 32.07
C SER A 219 -21.85 15.50 31.30
N VAL A 220 -20.62 15.91 31.56
CA VAL A 220 -19.40 15.23 31.08
C VAL A 220 -19.23 13.83 31.68
N LYS A 221 -19.90 13.51 32.80
CA LYS A 221 -19.88 12.17 33.41
C LYS A 221 -20.67 11.14 32.59
N ASP A 222 -21.61 11.59 31.76
CA ASP A 222 -22.37 10.72 30.85
C ASP A 222 -21.54 10.32 29.62
N LEU A 223 -20.44 11.04 29.36
CA LEU A 223 -19.47 10.66 28.35
C LEU A 223 -18.72 9.43 28.87
N GLN A 224 -19.09 8.25 28.38
CA GLN A 224 -18.44 6.96 28.67
C GLN A 224 -17.02 6.88 28.05
N PHE A 225 -16.18 7.89 28.29
CA PHE A 225 -14.90 8.11 27.63
C PHE A 225 -13.93 6.95 27.84
N SER A 226 -13.86 6.41 29.06
CA SER A 226 -13.03 5.24 29.38
C SER A 226 -13.42 4.00 28.55
N ARG A 227 -14.73 3.72 28.40
CA ARG A 227 -15.22 2.60 27.57
C ARG A 227 -14.89 2.84 26.10
N PHE A 228 -15.08 4.06 25.61
CA PHE A 228 -14.78 4.43 24.24
C PHE A 228 -13.29 4.28 23.91
N LEU A 229 -12.40 4.82 24.75
CA LEU A 229 -10.96 4.68 24.58
C LEU A 229 -10.49 3.23 24.64
N LYS A 230 -10.99 2.43 25.60
CA LYS A 230 -10.63 1.02 25.72
C LYS A 230 -11.00 0.25 24.45
N ASN A 231 -12.22 0.42 23.96
CA ASN A 231 -12.69 -0.24 22.74
C ASN A 231 -11.95 0.30 21.50
N GLY A 232 -11.68 1.60 21.44
CA GLY A 232 -10.90 2.24 20.38
C GLY A 232 -9.49 1.69 20.29
N PHE A 233 -8.79 1.51 21.42
CA PHE A 233 -7.45 0.93 21.46
C PHE A 233 -7.44 -0.54 21.00
N LEU A 234 -8.44 -1.33 21.40
CA LEU A 234 -8.59 -2.72 20.93
C LEU A 234 -8.77 -2.78 19.41
N LEU A 235 -9.62 -1.91 18.85
CA LEU A 235 -9.83 -1.81 17.41
C LEU A 235 -8.59 -1.29 16.69
N LEU A 236 -7.83 -0.36 17.29
CA LEU A 236 -6.57 0.13 16.75
C LEU A 236 -5.52 -1.00 16.67
N ALA A 237 -5.35 -1.77 17.75
CA ALA A 237 -4.43 -2.91 17.78
C ALA A 237 -4.76 -3.93 16.68
N ARG A 238 -6.07 -4.22 16.49
CA ARG A 238 -6.55 -5.03 15.37
C ARG A 238 -6.17 -4.46 14.01
N VAL A 239 -6.44 -3.17 13.78
CA VAL A 239 -6.16 -2.51 12.51
C VAL A 239 -4.66 -2.53 12.20
N ILE A 240 -3.81 -2.26 13.20
CA ILE A 240 -2.36 -2.34 13.06
C ILE A 240 -1.93 -3.77 12.68
N ALA A 241 -2.43 -4.79 13.38
CA ALA A 241 -2.07 -6.18 13.12
C ALA A 241 -2.43 -6.63 11.68
N VAL A 242 -3.66 -6.33 11.26
CA VAL A 242 -4.15 -6.61 9.89
C VAL A 242 -3.35 -5.85 8.83
N THR A 243 -3.15 -4.54 9.04
CA THR A 243 -2.45 -3.68 8.08
C THR A 243 -0.99 -4.12 7.94
N PHE A 244 -0.35 -4.49 9.04
CA PHE A 244 1.04 -4.97 9.03
C PHE A 244 1.22 -6.21 8.16
N CYS A 245 0.28 -7.17 8.18
CA CYS A 245 0.36 -8.36 7.33
C CYS A 245 0.35 -8.01 5.84
N VAL A 246 -0.55 -7.13 5.42
CA VAL A 246 -0.66 -6.70 4.01
C VAL A 246 0.55 -5.87 3.59
N THR A 247 1.00 -4.95 4.47
CA THR A 247 2.21 -4.15 4.24
C THR A 247 3.46 -5.01 4.12
N LEU A 248 3.59 -6.04 4.97
CA LEU A 248 4.70 -6.98 4.91
C LEU A 248 4.66 -7.79 3.60
N ALA A 249 3.49 -8.26 3.18
CA ALA A 249 3.32 -8.95 1.90
C ALA A 249 3.75 -8.05 0.72
N ALA A 250 3.35 -6.78 0.73
CA ALA A 250 3.79 -5.80 -0.27
C ALA A 250 5.31 -5.57 -0.23
N SER A 251 5.91 -5.48 0.97
CA SER A 251 7.36 -5.35 1.13
C SER A 251 8.11 -6.56 0.58
N LEU A 252 7.63 -7.78 0.84
CA LEU A 252 8.20 -9.01 0.31
C LEU A 252 8.03 -9.12 -1.21
N ALA A 253 6.91 -8.65 -1.77
CA ALA A 253 6.70 -8.58 -3.21
C ALA A 253 7.65 -7.59 -3.88
N ALA A 254 7.93 -6.44 -3.24
CA ALA A 254 8.91 -5.47 -3.73
C ALA A 254 10.32 -6.04 -3.85
N ARG A 255 10.71 -6.94 -2.93
CA ARG A 255 12.02 -7.62 -2.95
C ARG A 255 12.17 -8.62 -4.11
N LEU A 256 11.08 -9.02 -4.77
CA LEU A 256 11.13 -9.91 -5.93
C LEU A 256 11.39 -9.15 -7.24
N GLY A 257 11.47 -7.82 -7.20
CA GLY A 257 11.71 -6.95 -8.35
C GLY A 257 10.50 -6.11 -8.76
N THR A 258 10.71 -5.22 -9.72
CA THR A 258 9.72 -4.21 -10.14
C THR A 258 8.51 -4.82 -10.85
N THR A 259 8.71 -5.84 -11.69
CA THR A 259 7.61 -6.50 -12.43
C THR A 259 6.66 -7.29 -11.52
N PRO A 260 7.14 -8.16 -10.60
CA PRO A 260 6.25 -8.81 -9.63
C PRO A 260 5.54 -7.84 -8.70
N MET A 261 6.21 -6.76 -8.28
CA MET A 261 5.60 -5.75 -7.42
C MET A 261 4.46 -4.99 -8.13
N ALA A 262 4.65 -4.64 -9.40
CA ALA A 262 3.61 -3.99 -10.20
C ALA A 262 2.36 -4.89 -10.34
N ALA A 263 2.56 -6.18 -10.64
CA ALA A 263 1.48 -7.16 -10.70
C ALA A 263 0.79 -7.34 -9.33
N PHE A 264 1.59 -7.41 -8.25
CA PHE A 264 1.07 -7.53 -6.88
C PHE A 264 0.14 -6.36 -6.55
N GLN A 265 0.54 -5.13 -6.84
CA GLN A 265 -0.26 -3.95 -6.50
C GLN A 265 -1.58 -3.87 -7.26
N ILE A 266 -1.60 -4.21 -8.55
CA ILE A 266 -2.85 -4.27 -9.32
C ILE A 266 -3.80 -5.29 -8.69
N CYS A 267 -3.30 -6.50 -8.43
CA CYS A 267 -4.08 -7.57 -7.81
C CYS A 267 -4.56 -7.22 -6.39
N LEU A 268 -3.69 -6.61 -5.57
CA LEU A 268 -4.02 -6.17 -4.22
C LEU A 268 -5.07 -5.06 -4.25
N GLN A 269 -5.00 -4.12 -5.19
CA GLN A 269 -5.96 -3.04 -5.34
C GLN A 269 -7.34 -3.59 -5.73
N VAL A 270 -7.40 -4.52 -6.69
CA VAL A 270 -8.65 -5.19 -7.07
C VAL A 270 -9.23 -5.99 -5.90
N TRP A 271 -8.37 -6.72 -5.18
CA TRP A 271 -8.76 -7.49 -4.02
C TRP A 271 -9.29 -6.61 -2.86
N MET A 272 -8.64 -5.47 -2.57
CA MET A 272 -9.13 -4.50 -1.58
C MET A 272 -10.44 -3.84 -2.03
N THR A 273 -10.57 -3.54 -3.33
CA THR A 273 -11.78 -2.91 -3.87
C THR A 273 -12.98 -3.85 -3.74
N SER A 274 -12.84 -5.13 -4.11
CA SER A 274 -13.92 -6.11 -3.94
C SER A 274 -14.28 -6.34 -2.46
N SER A 275 -13.29 -6.26 -1.58
CA SER A 275 -13.48 -6.36 -0.13
C SER A 275 -14.38 -5.25 0.43
N LEU A 276 -14.29 -4.03 -0.11
CA LEU A 276 -15.14 -2.90 0.33
C LEU A 276 -16.63 -3.14 0.07
N LEU A 277 -16.99 -3.89 -0.99
CA LEU A 277 -18.39 -4.30 -1.21
C LEU A 277 -18.88 -5.24 -0.11
N SER A 278 -18.01 -6.16 0.34
CA SER A 278 -18.31 -7.08 1.43
C SER A 278 -18.42 -6.35 2.77
N ASP A 279 -17.59 -5.33 2.98
CA ASP A 279 -17.67 -4.44 4.15
C ASP A 279 -19.01 -3.69 4.21
N GLY A 280 -19.55 -3.26 3.06
CA GLY A 280 -20.89 -2.66 2.99
C GLY A 280 -21.99 -3.58 3.52
N LEU A 281 -21.97 -4.86 3.13
CA LEU A 281 -22.89 -5.88 3.68
C LEU A 281 -22.65 -6.12 5.17
N ALA A 282 -21.39 -6.19 5.60
CA ALA A 282 -21.00 -6.38 6.99
C ALA A 282 -21.51 -5.25 7.90
N VAL A 283 -21.38 -4.00 7.46
CA VAL A 283 -21.88 -2.80 8.16
C VAL A 283 -23.41 -2.81 8.27
N ALA A 284 -24.12 -3.23 7.22
CA ALA A 284 -25.57 -3.37 7.27
C ALA A 284 -26.01 -4.44 8.29
N GLY A 285 -25.34 -5.60 8.27
CA GLY A 285 -25.55 -6.67 9.24
C GLY A 285 -25.24 -6.23 10.67
N GLN A 286 -24.12 -5.52 10.88
CA GLN A 286 -23.70 -4.97 12.16
C GLN A 286 -24.79 -4.10 12.79
N ALA A 287 -25.38 -3.17 12.03
CA ALA A 287 -26.38 -2.25 12.55
C ALA A 287 -27.66 -2.97 13.01
N ILE A 288 -28.15 -3.93 12.22
CA ILE A 288 -29.35 -4.71 12.55
C ILE A 288 -29.08 -5.65 13.74
N LEU A 289 -27.93 -6.31 13.72
CA LEU A 289 -27.53 -7.25 14.78
C LEU A 289 -27.34 -6.53 16.12
N ALA A 290 -26.71 -5.36 16.13
CA ALA A 290 -26.56 -4.54 17.33
C ALA A 290 -27.91 -4.17 17.96
N CYS A 291 -28.91 -3.81 17.16
CA CYS A 291 -30.26 -3.57 17.66
C CYS A 291 -30.90 -4.84 18.24
N ALA A 292 -30.76 -5.99 17.58
CA ALA A 292 -31.30 -7.26 18.10
C ALA A 292 -30.67 -7.65 19.45
N PHE A 293 -29.36 -7.42 19.62
CA PHE A 293 -28.69 -7.61 20.92
C PHE A 293 -29.16 -6.61 21.97
N ALA A 294 -29.38 -5.34 21.60
CA ALA A 294 -29.90 -4.32 22.51
C ALA A 294 -31.34 -4.62 22.96
N GLU A 295 -32.18 -5.13 22.05
CA GLU A 295 -33.56 -5.59 22.29
C GLU A 295 -33.60 -6.93 23.06
N LYS A 296 -32.45 -7.61 23.25
CA LYS A 296 -32.33 -8.98 23.77
C LYS A 296 -33.13 -10.03 22.96
N ASP A 297 -33.42 -9.74 21.70
CA ASP A 297 -34.09 -10.66 20.79
C ASP A 297 -33.06 -11.58 20.11
N TYR A 298 -32.75 -12.68 20.79
CA TYR A 298 -31.76 -13.65 20.34
C TYR A 298 -32.21 -14.47 19.12
N VAL A 299 -33.52 -14.59 18.89
CA VAL A 299 -34.07 -15.27 17.70
C VAL A 299 -33.78 -14.43 16.47
N LYS A 300 -34.08 -13.14 16.55
CA LYS A 300 -33.75 -12.17 15.51
C LYS A 300 -32.24 -12.03 15.32
N ALA A 301 -31.44 -12.02 16.40
CA ALA A 301 -29.98 -11.97 16.30
C ALA A 301 -29.42 -13.18 15.53
N LYS A 302 -29.91 -14.40 15.81
CA LYS A 302 -29.53 -15.62 15.08
C LYS A 302 -29.95 -15.55 13.61
N ALA A 303 -31.19 -15.13 13.33
CA ALA A 303 -31.70 -15.01 11.98
C ALA A 303 -30.89 -14.00 11.15
N VAL A 304 -30.57 -12.84 11.72
CA VAL A 304 -29.76 -11.79 11.09
C VAL A 304 -28.36 -12.31 10.81
N ALA A 305 -27.69 -12.92 11.79
CA ALA A 305 -26.33 -13.44 11.59
C ALA A 305 -26.30 -14.52 10.48
N ALA A 306 -27.25 -15.45 10.48
CA ALA A 306 -27.36 -16.47 9.44
C ALA A 306 -27.61 -15.88 8.04
N ARG A 307 -28.53 -14.90 7.93
CA ARG A 307 -28.86 -14.26 6.65
C ARG A 307 -27.72 -13.44 6.10
N VAL A 308 -27.02 -12.67 6.93
CA VAL A 308 -25.87 -11.86 6.50
C VAL A 308 -24.72 -12.78 6.08
N LEU A 309 -24.47 -13.90 6.77
CA LEU A 309 -23.46 -14.89 6.36
C LEU A 309 -23.81 -15.57 5.03
N GLN A 310 -25.08 -15.95 4.82
CA GLN A 310 -25.56 -16.49 3.54
C GLN A 310 -25.39 -15.50 2.40
N MET A 311 -25.81 -14.24 2.62
CA MET A 311 -25.64 -13.16 1.64
C MET A 311 -24.16 -12.88 1.38
N GLY A 312 -23.30 -12.95 2.40
CA GLY A 312 -21.86 -12.80 2.28
C GLY A 312 -21.24 -13.88 1.41
N PHE A 313 -21.64 -15.14 1.61
CA PHE A 313 -21.17 -16.24 0.77
C PHE A 313 -21.62 -16.08 -0.69
N VAL A 314 -22.90 -15.75 -0.93
CA VAL A 314 -23.43 -15.51 -2.28
C VAL A 314 -22.74 -14.32 -2.94
N LEU A 315 -22.53 -13.22 -2.22
CA LEU A 315 -21.78 -12.05 -2.67
C LEU A 315 -20.35 -12.46 -3.05
N GLY A 316 -19.69 -13.26 -2.23
CA GLY A 316 -18.35 -13.76 -2.49
C GLY A 316 -18.27 -14.60 -3.77
N LEU A 317 -19.24 -15.48 -4.01
CA LEU A 317 -19.34 -16.24 -5.27
C LEU A 317 -19.56 -15.32 -6.48
N GLY A 318 -20.42 -14.31 -6.34
CA GLY A 318 -20.63 -13.29 -7.37
C GLY A 318 -19.35 -12.49 -7.66
N LEU A 319 -18.64 -12.07 -6.61
CA LEU A 319 -17.35 -11.36 -6.72
C LEU A 319 -16.29 -12.25 -7.37
N THR A 320 -16.26 -13.56 -7.11
CA THR A 320 -15.36 -14.49 -7.83
C THR A 320 -15.56 -14.38 -9.34
N VAL A 321 -16.80 -14.40 -9.81
CA VAL A 321 -17.11 -14.34 -11.25
C VAL A 321 -16.77 -12.96 -11.82
N VAL A 322 -17.20 -11.89 -11.15
CA VAL A 322 -16.97 -10.52 -11.62
C VAL A 322 -15.48 -10.16 -11.66
N VAL A 323 -14.74 -10.48 -10.59
CA VAL A 323 -13.30 -10.22 -10.52
C VAL A 323 -12.53 -11.14 -11.46
N GLY A 324 -12.92 -12.41 -11.58
CA GLY A 324 -12.31 -13.36 -12.50
C GLY A 324 -12.41 -12.90 -13.96
N LEU A 325 -13.63 -12.58 -14.42
CA LEU A 325 -13.85 -12.06 -15.77
C LEU A 325 -13.20 -10.68 -15.96
N GLY A 326 -13.30 -9.80 -14.95
CA GLY A 326 -12.73 -8.46 -14.98
C GLY A 326 -11.20 -8.47 -15.12
N LEU A 327 -10.50 -9.37 -14.42
CA LEU A 327 -9.05 -9.52 -14.55
C LEU A 327 -8.63 -10.24 -15.84
N GLN A 328 -9.45 -11.18 -16.31
CA GLN A 328 -9.20 -11.90 -17.57
C GLN A 328 -9.22 -10.94 -18.77
N PHE A 329 -10.24 -10.08 -18.84
CA PHE A 329 -10.47 -9.21 -20.01
C PHE A 329 -9.99 -7.77 -19.79
N GLY A 330 -9.88 -7.31 -18.54
CA GLY A 330 -9.60 -5.92 -18.18
C GLY A 330 -8.17 -5.64 -17.71
N SER A 331 -7.28 -6.64 -17.65
CA SER A 331 -5.89 -6.42 -17.20
C SER A 331 -5.12 -5.38 -18.03
N GLY A 332 -5.43 -5.29 -19.33
CA GLY A 332 -4.86 -4.29 -20.25
C GLY A 332 -5.28 -2.84 -19.96
N ILE A 333 -6.31 -2.62 -19.14
CA ILE A 333 -6.71 -1.28 -18.68
C ILE A 333 -5.70 -0.75 -17.65
N PHE A 334 -5.17 -1.63 -16.80
CA PHE A 334 -4.26 -1.25 -15.71
C PHE A 334 -2.82 -1.05 -16.18
N THR A 335 -2.36 -1.82 -17.17
CA THR A 335 -0.99 -1.69 -17.67
C THR A 335 -0.85 -2.19 -19.10
N LYS A 336 0.08 -1.56 -19.83
CA LYS A 336 0.47 -1.95 -21.19
C LYS A 336 1.72 -2.85 -21.21
N ASP A 337 2.37 -3.06 -20.08
CA ASP A 337 3.56 -3.92 -19.98
C ASP A 337 3.15 -5.40 -20.12
N LYS A 338 3.62 -6.03 -21.20
CA LYS A 338 3.32 -7.43 -21.51
C LYS A 338 3.79 -8.38 -20.41
N ASN A 339 4.87 -8.08 -19.70
CA ASN A 339 5.38 -8.93 -18.62
C ASN A 339 4.49 -8.84 -17.37
N VAL A 340 3.99 -7.64 -17.05
CA VAL A 340 3.05 -7.45 -15.93
C VAL A 340 1.69 -8.06 -16.27
N VAL A 341 1.18 -7.83 -17.48
CA VAL A 341 -0.05 -8.47 -17.97
C VAL A 341 0.12 -9.98 -17.99
N HIS A 342 1.27 -10.53 -18.37
CA HIS A 342 1.51 -11.98 -18.35
C HIS A 342 1.42 -12.56 -16.93
N LEU A 343 2.02 -11.87 -15.95
CA LEU A 343 2.00 -12.29 -14.55
C LEU A 343 0.61 -12.19 -13.90
N ILE A 344 -0.24 -11.29 -14.43
CA ILE A 344 -1.65 -11.15 -14.06
C ILE A 344 -2.52 -12.17 -14.79
N SER A 345 -2.42 -12.30 -16.12
CA SER A 345 -3.42 -12.90 -17.00
C SER A 345 -3.17 -14.33 -17.48
N ILE A 346 -1.96 -14.91 -17.40
CA ILE A 346 -1.78 -16.28 -17.95
C ILE A 346 -2.29 -17.34 -16.97
N GLY A 347 -3.54 -17.74 -17.22
CA GLY A 347 -4.04 -19.10 -17.08
C GLY A 347 -4.33 -19.68 -18.47
N ILE A 348 -3.31 -19.85 -19.34
CA ILE A 348 -3.44 -20.65 -20.57
C ILE A 348 -2.75 -22.01 -20.35
N PRO A 349 -3.46 -23.14 -20.53
CA PRO A 349 -2.96 -24.46 -20.24
C PRO A 349 -2.07 -24.95 -21.38
N SER A 350 -0.75 -24.88 -21.21
CA SER A 350 0.17 -25.70 -22.00
C SER A 350 1.04 -26.54 -21.06
N LYS A 351 0.54 -27.77 -20.84
CA LYS A 351 1.18 -28.93 -20.19
C LYS A 351 1.48 -28.81 -18.69
N LEU A 352 0.53 -29.33 -17.91
CA LEU A 352 0.72 -30.10 -16.67
C LEU A 352 1.80 -29.61 -15.69
N LYS A 353 1.79 -28.31 -15.38
CA LYS A 353 2.27 -27.81 -14.09
C LYS A 353 1.12 -27.04 -13.46
N PHE A 354 0.62 -27.56 -12.35
CA PHE A 354 -0.33 -26.93 -11.46
C PHE A 354 0.33 -25.67 -10.87
N MET A 355 0.37 -24.57 -11.64
CA MET A 355 0.90 -23.29 -11.21
C MET A 355 -0.23 -22.27 -11.30
N ILE A 356 -0.89 -22.09 -10.15
CA ILE A 356 -1.97 -21.15 -9.89
C ILE A 356 -1.38 -19.73 -9.95
N TYR A 357 -1.71 -18.96 -10.98
CA TYR A 357 -1.28 -17.56 -11.09
C TYR A 357 -2.29 -16.59 -10.43
N SER A 358 -1.84 -15.35 -10.18
CA SER A 358 -2.43 -14.39 -9.25
C SER A 358 -3.90 -14.02 -9.47
N HIS A 359 -4.40 -13.90 -10.70
CA HIS A 359 -5.80 -13.54 -10.96
C HIS A 359 -6.79 -14.60 -10.45
N GLN A 360 -6.49 -15.88 -10.68
CA GLN A 360 -7.38 -16.97 -10.28
C GLN A 360 -7.37 -17.13 -8.76
N PHE A 361 -6.27 -16.77 -8.12
CA PHE A 361 -6.16 -16.68 -6.68
C PHE A 361 -7.01 -15.55 -6.10
N VAL A 362 -6.87 -14.34 -6.63
CA VAL A 362 -7.66 -13.18 -6.18
C VAL A 362 -9.15 -13.44 -6.37
N ALA A 363 -9.57 -14.02 -7.49
CA ALA A 363 -10.96 -14.38 -7.74
C ALA A 363 -11.43 -15.53 -6.84
N ALA A 364 -10.71 -16.66 -6.78
CA ALA A 364 -11.15 -17.85 -6.03
C ALA A 364 -11.23 -17.62 -4.52
N THR A 365 -10.51 -16.62 -4.00
CA THR A 365 -10.49 -16.29 -2.57
C THR A 365 -11.60 -15.34 -2.15
N GLN A 366 -12.37 -14.77 -3.09
CA GLN A 366 -13.47 -13.86 -2.78
C GLN A 366 -14.55 -14.42 -1.84
N PRO A 367 -14.93 -15.72 -1.88
CA PRO A 367 -15.88 -16.27 -0.92
C PRO A 367 -15.35 -16.27 0.52
N ILE A 368 -14.08 -16.66 0.69
CA ILE A 368 -13.41 -16.64 2.00
C ILE A 368 -13.27 -15.19 2.48
N ASN A 369 -12.87 -14.30 1.58
CA ASN A 369 -12.70 -12.89 1.86
C ASN A 369 -14.01 -12.24 2.32
N SER A 370 -15.08 -12.42 1.55
CA SER A 370 -16.41 -11.89 1.88
C SER A 370 -16.88 -12.39 3.25
N LEU A 371 -16.72 -13.68 3.54
CA LEU A 371 -17.03 -14.24 4.86
C LEU A 371 -16.20 -13.59 5.97
N ALA A 372 -14.90 -13.40 5.78
CA ALA A 372 -14.02 -12.77 6.75
C ALA A 372 -14.50 -11.36 7.14
N PHE A 373 -14.85 -10.53 6.14
CA PHE A 373 -15.40 -9.18 6.36
C PHE A 373 -16.78 -9.22 7.02
N VAL A 374 -17.67 -10.12 6.60
CA VAL A 374 -18.98 -10.28 7.23
C VAL A 374 -18.87 -10.69 8.70
N PHE A 375 -17.97 -11.62 9.04
CA PHE A 375 -17.75 -12.02 10.43
C PHE A 375 -17.23 -10.86 11.29
N ASP A 376 -16.43 -9.95 10.74
CA ASP A 376 -16.04 -8.75 11.45
C ASP A 376 -17.25 -7.87 11.79
N GLY A 377 -18.14 -7.62 10.83
CA GLY A 377 -19.39 -6.90 11.07
C GLY A 377 -20.30 -7.58 12.10
N VAL A 378 -20.38 -8.92 12.06
CA VAL A 378 -21.12 -9.72 13.05
C VAL A 378 -20.52 -9.59 14.45
N ASN A 379 -19.20 -9.65 14.59
CA ASN A 379 -18.51 -9.47 15.87
C ASN A 379 -18.69 -8.04 16.40
N PHE A 380 -18.63 -7.03 15.54
CA PHE A 380 -18.87 -5.63 15.91
C PHE A 380 -20.33 -5.40 16.32
N GLY A 381 -21.28 -6.03 15.63
CA GLY A 381 -22.70 -5.96 15.96
C GLY A 381 -22.99 -6.57 17.33
N ALA A 382 -22.31 -7.66 17.66
CA ALA A 382 -22.36 -8.30 18.98
C ALA A 382 -21.52 -7.59 20.06
N SER A 383 -20.84 -6.48 19.73
CA SER A 383 -19.91 -5.74 20.61
C SER A 383 -18.76 -6.58 21.17
N ASP A 384 -18.31 -7.62 20.44
CA ASP A 384 -17.23 -8.53 20.86
C ASP A 384 -15.84 -8.02 20.46
N PHE A 385 -15.55 -6.75 20.82
CA PHE A 385 -14.33 -6.06 20.41
C PHE A 385 -13.06 -6.71 20.97
N ILE A 386 -13.14 -7.29 22.17
CA ILE A 386 -12.03 -7.99 22.82
C ILE A 386 -11.63 -9.21 21.98
N TYR A 387 -12.60 -10.08 21.66
CA TYR A 387 -12.33 -11.25 20.84
C TYR A 387 -11.79 -10.86 19.47
N SER A 388 -12.40 -9.86 18.83
CA SER A 388 -11.95 -9.36 17.53
C SER A 388 -10.49 -8.88 17.57
N ALA A 389 -10.08 -8.15 18.61
CA ALA A 389 -8.69 -7.69 18.74
C ALA A 389 -7.70 -8.85 18.93
N TYR A 390 -7.92 -9.70 19.94
CA TYR A 390 -6.99 -10.79 20.25
C TYR A 390 -6.91 -11.83 19.13
N SER A 391 -8.04 -12.18 18.52
CA SER A 391 -8.06 -13.11 17.39
C SER A 391 -7.29 -12.55 16.20
N MET A 392 -7.44 -11.27 15.86
CA MET A 392 -6.72 -10.68 14.73
C MET A 392 -5.22 -10.55 14.99
N VAL A 393 -4.80 -10.28 16.23
CA VAL A 393 -3.37 -10.32 16.59
C VAL A 393 -2.81 -11.73 16.42
N LEU A 394 -3.51 -12.76 16.92
CA LEU A 394 -3.08 -14.16 16.77
C LEU A 394 -3.02 -14.59 15.30
N VAL A 395 -4.07 -14.27 14.52
CA VAL A 395 -4.11 -14.52 13.07
C VAL A 395 -2.93 -13.84 12.37
N SER A 396 -2.59 -12.62 12.77
CA SER A 396 -1.46 -11.87 12.19
C SER A 396 -0.12 -12.53 12.49
N VAL A 397 0.10 -13.02 13.72
CA VAL A 397 1.34 -13.75 14.08
C VAL A 397 1.53 -15.00 13.21
N VAL A 398 0.47 -15.81 13.06
CA VAL A 398 0.52 -17.02 12.22
C VAL A 398 0.71 -16.65 10.75
N SER A 399 0.07 -15.57 10.30
CA SER A 399 0.16 -15.11 8.91
C SER A 399 1.56 -14.58 8.57
N ILE A 400 2.20 -13.84 9.47
CA ILE A 400 3.58 -13.37 9.33
C ILE A 400 4.54 -14.55 9.20
N ALA A 401 4.39 -15.57 10.05
CA ALA A 401 5.19 -16.79 9.94
C ALA A 401 4.98 -17.49 8.59
N SER A 402 3.72 -17.62 8.14
CA SER A 402 3.41 -18.22 6.83
C SER A 402 3.98 -17.40 5.66
N LEU A 403 3.98 -16.07 5.75
CA LEU A 403 4.54 -15.17 4.74
C LEU A 403 6.04 -15.43 4.58
N PHE A 404 6.81 -15.46 5.66
CA PHE A 404 8.25 -15.71 5.57
C PHE A 404 8.59 -17.10 5.03
N LEU A 405 7.84 -18.14 5.44
CA LEU A 405 8.06 -19.52 4.99
C LEU A 405 7.70 -19.71 3.51
N LEU A 406 6.56 -19.19 3.07
CA LEU A 406 6.06 -19.39 1.71
C LEU A 406 6.75 -18.47 0.70
N TRP A 407 7.09 -17.24 1.09
CA TRP A 407 7.89 -16.35 0.25
C TRP A 407 9.26 -16.95 -0.07
N LYS A 408 9.94 -17.54 0.92
CA LYS A 408 11.26 -18.16 0.72
C LYS A 408 11.21 -19.39 -0.19
N SER A 409 10.13 -20.17 -0.13
CA SER A 409 10.01 -21.43 -0.87
C SER A 409 9.39 -21.28 -2.26
N HIS A 410 8.41 -20.37 -2.43
CA HIS A 410 7.58 -20.26 -3.64
C HIS A 410 7.53 -18.84 -4.21
N GLY A 411 8.35 -17.90 -3.71
CA GLY A 411 8.47 -16.54 -4.24
C GLY A 411 7.13 -15.80 -4.28
N PHE A 412 6.79 -15.27 -5.47
CA PHE A 412 5.58 -14.46 -5.69
C PHE A 412 4.28 -15.21 -5.39
N VAL A 413 4.18 -16.48 -5.80
CA VAL A 413 2.99 -17.30 -5.57
C VAL A 413 2.85 -17.64 -4.08
N GLY A 414 3.97 -17.82 -3.38
CA GLY A 414 4.01 -18.03 -1.95
C GLY A 414 3.41 -16.89 -1.14
N ILE A 415 3.61 -15.63 -1.58
CA ILE A 415 3.00 -14.45 -0.94
C ILE A 415 1.48 -14.52 -1.01
N TRP A 416 0.93 -14.86 -2.18
CA TRP A 416 -0.52 -15.01 -2.35
C TRP A 416 -1.04 -16.12 -1.45
N PHE A 417 -0.45 -17.32 -1.48
CA PHE A 417 -0.85 -18.41 -0.58
C PHE A 417 -0.90 -17.99 0.89
N ALA A 418 0.10 -17.27 1.36
CA ALA A 418 0.12 -16.74 2.71
C ALA A 418 -1.04 -15.75 2.98
N LEU A 419 -1.40 -14.90 2.03
CA LEU A 419 -2.56 -14.01 2.13
C LEU A 419 -3.91 -14.77 2.18
N THR A 420 -4.00 -15.93 1.53
CA THR A 420 -5.19 -16.80 1.68
C THR A 420 -5.22 -17.52 3.00
N ILE A 421 -4.07 -17.98 3.50
CA ILE A 421 -3.99 -18.50 4.87
C ILE A 421 -4.46 -17.42 5.85
N TYR A 422 -3.99 -16.18 5.69
CA TYR A 422 -4.44 -15.04 6.47
C TYR A 422 -5.96 -14.85 6.42
N MET A 423 -6.57 -14.82 5.24
CA MET A 423 -8.03 -14.68 5.11
C MET A 423 -8.81 -15.88 5.61
N GLY A 424 -8.30 -17.09 5.37
CA GLY A 424 -8.88 -18.34 5.86
C GLY A 424 -8.89 -18.38 7.38
N LEU A 425 -7.78 -18.02 8.03
CA LEU A 425 -7.67 -17.92 9.48
C LEU A 425 -8.61 -16.84 10.06
N ARG A 426 -8.74 -15.69 9.37
CA ARG A 426 -9.67 -14.62 9.76
C ARG A 426 -11.13 -15.08 9.69
N ALA A 427 -11.54 -15.74 8.61
CA ALA A 427 -12.87 -16.34 8.48
C ALA A 427 -13.09 -17.45 9.53
N PHE A 428 -12.09 -18.30 9.74
CA PHE A 428 -12.13 -19.37 10.73
C PHE A 428 -12.32 -18.84 12.15
N ALA A 429 -11.64 -17.76 12.54
CA ALA A 429 -11.84 -17.14 13.85
C ALA A 429 -13.31 -16.73 14.06
N GLY A 430 -13.95 -16.13 13.05
CA GLY A 430 -15.37 -15.80 13.09
C GLY A 430 -16.26 -17.04 13.25
N ILE A 431 -16.03 -18.07 12.42
CA ILE A 431 -16.77 -19.35 12.49
C ILE A 431 -16.60 -20.00 13.86
N TRP A 432 -15.37 -20.05 14.38
CA TRP A 432 -15.06 -20.65 15.66
C TRP A 432 -15.77 -19.95 16.82
N ARG A 433 -15.78 -18.61 16.83
CA ARG A 433 -16.43 -17.82 17.88
C ARG A 433 -17.93 -18.09 17.97
N MET A 434 -18.60 -18.10 16.81
CA MET A 434 -20.03 -18.38 16.73
C MET A 434 -20.36 -19.85 16.96
N GLY A 435 -19.60 -20.77 16.35
CA GLY A 435 -19.82 -22.21 16.43
C GLY A 435 -19.62 -22.78 17.83
N THR A 436 -18.66 -22.25 18.61
CA THR A 436 -18.48 -22.62 20.02
C THR A 436 -19.53 -22.00 20.95
N GLY A 437 -20.37 -21.07 20.46
CA GLY A 437 -21.37 -20.37 21.25
C GLY A 437 -20.76 -19.65 22.46
N THR A 438 -19.56 -19.08 22.32
CA THR A 438 -18.85 -18.40 23.41
C THR A 438 -19.10 -16.88 23.38
N GLY A 439 -18.84 -16.22 24.51
CA GLY A 439 -19.05 -14.77 24.65
C GLY A 439 -20.52 -14.35 24.44
N PRO A 440 -20.82 -13.40 23.54
CA PRO A 440 -22.18 -12.93 23.31
C PRO A 440 -23.08 -14.01 22.68
N TRP A 441 -22.50 -15.07 22.11
CA TRP A 441 -23.22 -16.16 21.43
C TRP A 441 -23.66 -17.30 22.36
N ARG A 442 -23.56 -17.14 23.69
CA ARG A 442 -23.94 -18.17 24.68
C ARG A 442 -25.36 -18.72 24.49
N PHE A 443 -26.28 -17.89 24.02
CA PHE A 443 -27.67 -18.30 23.75
C PHE A 443 -27.78 -19.37 22.65
N LEU A 444 -26.78 -19.53 21.77
CA LEU A 444 -26.77 -20.60 20.76
C LEU A 444 -26.62 -22.00 21.35
N ARG A 445 -26.07 -22.12 22.57
CA ARG A 445 -25.95 -23.41 23.28
C ARG A 445 -27.27 -23.86 23.91
N GLY A 446 -28.24 -22.95 24.04
CA GLY A 446 -29.52 -23.21 24.70
C GLY A 446 -30.62 -23.62 23.73
N GLN A 447 -30.55 -24.83 23.18
CA GLN A 447 -31.72 -25.55 22.63
C GLN A 447 -31.48 -27.06 22.50
N SER A 448 -30.71 -27.63 23.42
CA SER A 448 -30.68 -29.08 23.65
C SER A 448 -31.13 -29.29 25.09
N TRP A 449 -32.13 -30.16 25.29
CA TRP A 449 -32.81 -30.52 26.54
C TRP A 449 -33.96 -29.60 26.98
N LYS A 450 -35.12 -29.77 26.32
CA LYS A 450 -36.42 -29.85 27.01
C LYS A 450 -37.09 -31.15 26.59
#